data_AF-A0A8J6WNM2-F1
#
_entry.id   AF-A0A8J6WNM2-F1
#
_cell.length_a   1.000
_cell.length_b   1.000
_cell.length_c   1.000
_cell.angle_alpha   90.00
_cell.angle_beta   90.00
_cell.angle_gamma   90.00
#
_symmetry.space_group_name_H-M   'P 1'
#
loop_
_entity.id
_entity.type
_entity.pdbx_description
1 polymer ?
#
loop_
_entity_poly.entity_id
_entity_poly.type
_entity_poly.pdbx_seq_one_letter_code
_entity_poly.pdbx_strand_id
1 'polypeptide(L)'
;MGISLEIFSLYRLAQEDANCSHYLLLKVDQAAFSNADAGEYNYVVEVADRIREALIEVYKAEQLANECTEFHVATLIGELQNAPIGEELHQEHGRFYLDLWVAETRFGHPWVVLGTAEDEEAFWQQVEEDEDFARQGALRPAAKLRAFFLTEMDIWRSRYGHRVKDWRS
;
A
#
# COMPACT_ATOMS: atom_id res chain seq x y z
N MET A 1 6.11 17.27 19.01
CA MET A 1 5.84 17.24 17.57
C MET A 1 5.63 15.79 17.21
N GLY A 2 4.42 15.41 16.82
CA GLY A 2 4.22 14.07 16.25
C GLY A 2 4.78 14.05 14.83
N ILE A 3 5.23 12.88 14.38
CA ILE A 3 5.73 12.65 13.03
C ILE A 3 4.58 11.99 12.26
N SER A 4 4.35 12.44 11.01
CA SER A 4 3.39 11.79 10.11
C SER A 4 3.96 10.43 9.69
N LEU A 5 3.11 9.42 9.63
CA LEU A 5 3.50 8.05 9.35
C LEU A 5 3.02 7.66 7.95
N GLU A 6 3.93 7.31 7.05
CA GLU A 6 3.54 6.73 5.76
C GLU A 6 3.29 5.23 5.95
N ILE A 7 2.09 4.75 5.64
CA ILE A 7 1.71 3.33 5.77
C ILE A 7 1.53 2.74 4.38
N PHE A 8 2.28 1.67 4.11
CA PHE A 8 2.19 0.86 2.90
C PHE A 8 1.47 -0.44 3.21
N SER A 9 0.21 -0.56 2.78
CA SER A 9 -0.61 -1.76 3.02
C SER A 9 -0.78 -2.55 1.72
N LEU A 10 -0.31 -3.79 1.71
CA LEU A 10 -0.40 -4.70 0.59
C LEU A 10 -1.58 -5.65 0.78
N TYR A 11 -2.50 -5.65 -0.18
CA TYR A 11 -3.69 -6.49 -0.21
C TYR A 11 -3.61 -7.50 -1.35
N ARG A 12 -4.14 -8.69 -1.09
CA ARG A 12 -4.51 -9.68 -2.11
C ARG A 12 -6.03 -9.66 -2.28
N LEU A 13 -6.49 -9.43 -3.50
CA LEU A 13 -7.88 -9.54 -3.91
C LEU A 13 -8.02 -10.86 -4.68
N ALA A 14 -8.73 -11.82 -4.09
CA ALA A 14 -8.91 -13.14 -4.68
C ALA A 14 -10.37 -13.61 -4.54
N GLN A 15 -10.80 -14.46 -5.47
CA GLN A 15 -12.00 -15.27 -5.33
C GLN A 15 -11.56 -16.68 -4.94
N GLU A 16 -12.29 -17.36 -4.04
CA GLU A 16 -11.91 -18.70 -3.59
C GLU A 16 -11.96 -19.75 -4.72
N ASP A 17 -12.89 -19.58 -5.67
CA ASP A 17 -13.18 -20.57 -6.71
C ASP A 17 -12.60 -20.25 -8.10
N ALA A 18 -12.37 -18.96 -8.41
CA ALA A 18 -11.64 -18.59 -9.61
C ALA A 18 -10.18 -18.48 -9.24
N ASN A 19 -9.31 -19.19 -9.95
CA ASN A 19 -7.85 -19.12 -9.83
C ASN A 19 -7.32 -17.74 -10.27
N CYS A 20 -7.78 -16.69 -9.61
CA CYS A 20 -7.62 -15.29 -9.93
C CYS A 20 -7.16 -14.58 -8.66
N SER A 21 -6.07 -13.83 -8.75
CA SER A 21 -5.50 -13.10 -7.63
C SER A 21 -4.85 -11.84 -8.14
N HIS A 22 -5.28 -10.72 -7.60
CA HIS A 22 -4.78 -9.40 -7.92
C HIS A 22 -4.16 -8.80 -6.66
N TYR A 23 -3.06 -8.07 -6.81
CA TYR A 23 -2.39 -7.41 -5.70
C TYR A 23 -2.57 -5.91 -5.80
N LEU A 24 -2.85 -5.29 -4.67
CA LEU A 24 -3.06 -3.86 -4.52
C LEU A 24 -2.14 -3.36 -3.41
N LEU A 25 -1.27 -2.42 -3.73
CA LEU A 25 -0.47 -1.71 -2.75
C LEU A 25 -1.09 -0.33 -2.52
N LEU A 26 -1.35 0.01 -1.26
CA LEU A 26 -1.89 1.30 -0.86
C LEU A 26 -0.83 2.08 -0.09
N LYS A 27 -0.67 3.36 -0.39
CA LYS A 27 0.05 4.33 0.43
C LYS A 27 -0.95 5.31 1.06
N VAL A 28 -0.96 5.38 2.39
CA VAL A 28 -1.82 6.27 3.17
C VAL A 28 -0.98 6.97 4.23
N ASP A 29 -1.20 8.27 4.39
CA ASP A 29 -0.52 9.04 5.44
C ASP A 29 -1.39 9.04 6.70
N GLN A 30 -0.84 8.56 7.81
CA GLN A 30 -1.47 8.71 9.11
C GLN A 30 -0.93 9.97 9.78
N ALA A 31 -1.85 10.89 10.08
CA ALA A 31 -1.53 12.14 10.74
C ALA A 31 -0.83 11.92 12.09
N ALA A 32 0.07 12.84 12.40
CA ALA A 32 0.71 12.95 13.70
C ALA A 32 -0.33 13.11 14.83
N PHE A 33 -0.16 12.38 15.92
CA PHE A 33 -1.01 12.47 17.12
C PHE A 33 -0.14 12.57 18.38
N SER A 34 -0.74 13.02 19.48
CA SER A 34 -0.10 13.02 20.78
C SER A 34 -0.21 11.66 21.46
N ASN A 35 0.92 11.08 21.90
CA ASN A 35 0.92 9.84 22.70
C ASN A 35 0.19 9.98 24.06
N ALA A 36 -0.17 11.20 24.45
CA ALA A 36 -0.92 11.48 25.67
C ALA A 36 -2.44 11.42 25.49
N ASP A 37 -2.95 11.29 24.25
CA ASP A 37 -4.38 11.30 23.95
C ASP A 37 -4.78 10.06 23.14
N ALA A 38 -5.37 9.08 23.83
CA ALA A 38 -5.88 7.86 23.21
C ALA A 38 -7.07 8.13 22.26
N GLY A 39 -7.81 9.23 22.46
CA GLY A 39 -8.90 9.64 21.57
C GLY A 39 -8.39 10.14 20.23
N GLU A 40 -7.31 10.95 20.26
CA GLU A 40 -6.63 11.41 19.04
C GLU A 40 -6.03 10.25 18.25
N TYR A 41 -5.40 9.29 18.94
CA TYR A 41 -4.90 8.06 18.31
C TYR A 41 -6.00 7.27 17.60
N ASN A 42 -7.11 6.98 18.28
CA ASN A 42 -8.21 6.23 17.68
C ASN A 42 -8.78 6.96 16.45
N TYR A 43 -8.91 8.28 16.53
CA TYR A 43 -9.41 9.08 15.42
C TYR A 43 -8.50 9.00 14.19
N VAL A 44 -7.18 9.16 14.34
CA VAL A 44 -6.28 9.13 13.18
C VAL A 44 -6.20 7.75 12.54
N VAL A 45 -6.27 6.68 13.34
CA VAL A 45 -6.31 5.29 12.85
C VAL A 45 -7.61 5.05 12.07
N GLU A 46 -8.76 5.45 12.62
CA GLU A 46 -10.05 5.33 11.93
C GLU A 46 -10.08 6.09 10.60
N VAL A 47 -9.44 7.27 10.53
CA VAL A 47 -9.33 8.02 9.27
C VAL A 47 -8.49 7.25 8.25
N ALA A 48 -7.34 6.72 8.65
CA ALA A 48 -6.50 5.91 7.76
C ALA A 48 -7.21 4.64 7.28
N ASP A 49 -7.95 3.94 8.15
CA ASP A 49 -8.78 2.78 7.78
C ASP A 49 -9.82 3.16 6.72
N ARG A 50 -10.57 4.26 6.91
CA ARG A 50 -11.57 4.72 5.94
C ARG A 50 -10.96 5.09 4.58
N ILE A 51 -9.75 5.66 4.58
CA ILE A 51 -9.02 5.97 3.35
C ILE A 51 -8.63 4.68 2.64
N ARG A 52 -8.09 3.68 3.36
CA ARG A 52 -7.75 2.36 2.80
C ARG A 52 -8.98 1.68 2.19
N GLU A 53 -10.09 1.64 2.91
CA GLU A 53 -11.35 1.09 2.39
C GLU A 53 -11.82 1.81 1.11
N ALA A 54 -11.76 3.14 1.10
CA ALA A 54 -12.12 3.92 -0.09
C ALA A 54 -11.22 3.61 -1.29
N LEU A 55 -9.91 3.43 -1.08
CA LEU A 55 -8.97 3.07 -2.15
C LEU A 55 -9.21 1.66 -2.69
N ILE A 56 -9.54 0.70 -1.83
CA ILE A 56 -9.90 -0.66 -2.25
C ILE A 56 -11.13 -0.61 -3.16
N GLU A 57 -12.14 0.17 -2.80
CA GLU A 57 -13.35 0.31 -3.62
C GLU A 57 -13.08 1.04 -4.95
N VAL A 58 -12.19 2.05 -4.97
CA VAL A 58 -11.72 2.68 -6.21
C VAL A 58 -11.02 1.65 -7.10
N TYR A 59 -10.11 0.84 -6.55
CA TYR A 59 -9.43 -0.20 -7.30
C TYR A 59 -10.42 -1.22 -7.89
N LYS A 60 -11.38 -1.70 -7.07
CA LYS A 60 -12.41 -2.64 -7.52
C LYS A 60 -13.23 -2.07 -8.67
N ALA A 61 -13.68 -0.83 -8.55
CA ALA A 61 -14.58 -0.20 -9.51
C ALA A 61 -13.89 0.22 -10.82
N GLU A 62 -12.66 0.73 -10.75
CA GLU A 62 -12.00 1.35 -11.91
C GLU A 62 -10.97 0.44 -12.59
N GLN A 63 -10.28 -0.42 -11.83
CA GLN A 63 -9.21 -1.24 -12.38
C GLN A 63 -9.63 -2.71 -12.44
N LEU A 64 -10.02 -3.29 -11.31
CA LEU A 64 -10.34 -4.72 -11.24
C LEU A 64 -11.52 -5.08 -12.12
N ALA A 65 -12.60 -4.29 -12.13
CA ALA A 65 -13.77 -4.55 -12.98
C ALA A 65 -13.45 -4.63 -14.49
N ASN A 66 -12.36 -3.99 -14.93
CA ASN A 66 -11.89 -4.07 -16.32
C ASN A 66 -11.05 -5.32 -16.62
N GLU A 67 -10.49 -5.95 -15.58
CA GLU A 67 -9.59 -7.11 -15.69
C GLU A 67 -10.27 -8.42 -15.31
N CYS A 68 -11.16 -8.38 -14.32
CA CYS A 68 -11.88 -9.52 -13.79
C CYS A 68 -13.26 -9.10 -13.28
N THR A 69 -14.31 -9.72 -13.81
CA THR A 69 -15.71 -9.42 -13.47
C THR A 69 -16.21 -10.11 -12.21
N GLU A 70 -15.38 -10.97 -11.63
CA GLU A 70 -15.76 -11.80 -10.48
C GLU A 70 -15.71 -11.03 -9.16
N PHE A 71 -16.41 -11.56 -8.15
CA PHE A 71 -16.35 -11.02 -6.80
C PHE A 71 -15.04 -11.42 -6.11
N HIS A 72 -14.29 -10.43 -5.63
CA HIS A 72 -13.02 -10.64 -4.92
C HIS A 72 -13.11 -10.16 -3.48
N VAL A 73 -12.60 -10.99 -2.56
CA VAL A 73 -12.39 -10.62 -1.16
C VAL A 73 -11.00 -10.01 -1.03
N ALA A 74 -10.93 -8.81 -0.45
CA ALA A 74 -9.66 -8.16 -0.15
C ALA A 74 -9.13 -8.66 1.20
N THR A 75 -7.91 -9.20 1.19
CA THR A 75 -7.21 -9.69 2.39
C THR A 75 -5.90 -8.92 2.52
N LEU A 76 -5.64 -8.33 3.69
CA LEU A 76 -4.35 -7.73 4.00
C LEU A 76 -3.30 -8.85 4.06
N ILE A 77 -2.21 -8.72 3.31
CA ILE A 77 -1.12 -9.69 3.30
C ILE A 77 0.16 -9.14 3.92
N GLY A 78 0.34 -7.82 3.93
CA GLY A 78 1.49 -7.20 4.60
C GLY A 78 1.35 -5.70 4.78
N GLU A 79 2.07 -5.15 5.75
CA GLU A 79 2.22 -3.73 6.02
C GLU A 79 3.69 -3.35 6.29
N LEU A 80 4.08 -2.19 5.79
CA LEU A 80 5.36 -1.52 6.06
C LEU A 80 5.12 -0.05 6.39
N GLN A 81 5.91 0.51 7.30
CA GLN A 81 5.77 1.91 7.73
C GLN A 81 7.06 2.72 7.47
N ASN A 82 6.90 3.98 7.05
CA ASN A 82 7.89 5.07 6.90
C ASN A 82 9.01 4.94 5.87
N ALA A 83 9.40 3.74 5.46
CA ALA A 83 10.49 3.59 4.51
C ALA A 83 10.24 2.34 3.68
N PRO A 84 9.62 2.44 2.50
CA PRO A 84 9.71 1.39 1.50
C PRO A 84 11.05 1.47 0.76
N ILE A 85 11.48 0.35 0.18
CA ILE A 85 12.63 0.36 -0.74
C ILE A 85 12.15 0.79 -2.13
N GLY A 86 12.82 1.79 -2.73
CA GLY A 86 12.58 2.19 -4.12
C GLY A 86 11.85 3.53 -4.30
N GLU A 87 12.29 4.31 -5.29
CA GLU A 87 11.83 5.68 -5.53
C GLU A 87 10.36 5.77 -5.97
N GLU A 88 9.84 4.76 -6.66
CA GLU A 88 8.47 4.76 -7.16
C GLU A 88 7.43 4.81 -6.05
N LEU A 89 7.76 4.29 -4.86
CA LEU A 89 6.88 4.23 -3.71
C LEU A 89 6.80 5.56 -2.95
N HIS A 90 7.70 6.51 -3.25
CA HIS A 90 7.68 7.86 -2.70
C HIS A 90 6.86 8.86 -3.55
N GLN A 91 6.27 8.43 -4.67
CA GLN A 91 5.45 9.31 -5.49
C GLN A 91 4.16 9.74 -4.76
N GLU A 92 3.74 10.99 -5.01
CA GLU A 92 2.50 11.56 -4.44
C GLU A 92 1.24 10.94 -5.06
N HIS A 93 1.33 10.47 -6.30
CA HIS A 93 0.23 9.84 -7.03
C HIS A 93 0.62 8.43 -7.47
N GLY A 94 -0.35 7.52 -7.43
CA GLY A 94 -0.22 6.15 -7.93
C GLY A 94 -0.90 5.98 -9.29
N ARG A 95 -1.70 4.92 -9.42
CA ARG A 95 -2.41 4.44 -10.62
C ARG A 95 -1.53 3.79 -11.68
N PHE A 96 -0.57 2.99 -11.24
CA PHE A 96 0.25 2.19 -12.13
C PHE A 96 0.58 0.83 -11.51
N TYR A 97 1.00 -0.10 -12.36
CA TYR A 97 1.52 -1.38 -11.92
C TYR A 97 3.02 -1.27 -11.62
N LEU A 98 3.45 -1.93 -10.54
CA LEU A 98 4.86 -2.11 -10.22
C LEU A 98 5.14 -3.52 -9.70
N ASP A 99 6.37 -3.96 -9.93
CA ASP A 99 6.88 -5.22 -9.42
C ASP A 99 7.49 -4.99 -8.03
N LEU A 100 6.99 -5.72 -7.06
CA LEU A 100 7.39 -5.66 -5.66
C LEU A 100 8.12 -6.93 -5.25
N TRP A 101 9.17 -6.74 -4.48
CA TRP A 101 9.74 -7.76 -3.60
C TRP A 101 9.14 -7.60 -2.21
N VAL A 102 8.73 -8.72 -1.61
CA VAL A 102 8.11 -8.75 -0.29
C VAL A 102 8.75 -9.86 0.53
N ALA A 103 9.29 -9.51 1.69
CA ALA A 103 9.86 -10.44 2.64
C ALA A 103 9.07 -10.41 3.95
N GLU A 104 8.75 -11.60 4.47
CA GLU A 104 8.20 -11.73 5.81
C GLU A 104 9.21 -11.25 6.84
N THR A 105 8.73 -10.77 7.98
CA THR A 105 9.59 -10.44 9.11
C THR A 105 9.43 -11.47 10.23
N ARG A 106 10.46 -11.60 11.07
CA ARG A 106 10.38 -12.38 12.32
C ARG A 106 9.31 -11.87 13.31
N PHE A 107 8.76 -10.67 13.10
CA PHE A 107 7.71 -10.10 13.92
C PHE A 107 6.31 -10.63 13.57
N GLY A 108 6.19 -11.38 12.47
CA GLY A 108 4.94 -11.98 12.03
C GLY A 108 3.95 -10.98 11.43
N HIS A 109 2.79 -11.48 11.02
CA HIS A 109 1.76 -10.69 10.37
C HIS A 109 1.27 -9.53 11.27
N PRO A 110 1.07 -8.32 10.71
CA PRO A 110 1.12 -7.97 9.29
C PRO A 110 2.49 -7.51 8.78
N TRP A 111 3.54 -7.53 9.59
CA TRP A 111 4.79 -6.82 9.28
C TRP A 111 5.61 -7.50 8.19
N VAL A 112 5.88 -6.76 7.12
CA VAL A 112 6.73 -7.17 6.00
C VAL A 112 7.75 -6.08 5.67
N VAL A 113 8.86 -6.47 5.03
CA VAL A 113 9.69 -5.54 4.27
C VAL A 113 9.31 -5.64 2.82
N LEU A 114 9.07 -4.51 2.16
CA LEU A 114 8.70 -4.47 0.75
C LEU A 114 9.39 -3.34 0.01
N GLY A 115 9.52 -3.51 -1.31
CA GLY A 115 9.99 -2.46 -2.20
C GLY A 115 10.24 -2.90 -3.63
N THR A 116 10.75 -1.98 -4.44
CA THR A 116 11.12 -2.22 -5.84
C THR A 116 12.62 -2.49 -5.94
N ALA A 117 12.99 -3.46 -6.78
CA ALA A 117 14.38 -3.77 -7.13
C ALA A 117 14.41 -4.58 -8.44
N GLU A 118 15.53 -4.55 -9.15
CA GLU A 118 15.70 -5.28 -10.42
C GLU A 118 15.53 -6.80 -10.21
N ASP A 119 16.17 -7.33 -9.18
CA ASP A 119 16.12 -8.73 -8.78
C ASP A 119 16.14 -8.91 -7.25
N GLU A 120 16.08 -10.17 -6.79
CA GLU A 120 16.03 -10.50 -5.37
C GLU A 120 17.34 -10.11 -4.67
N GLU A 121 18.48 -10.23 -5.35
CA GLU A 121 19.79 -9.93 -4.79
C GLU A 121 19.93 -8.43 -4.50
N ALA A 122 19.54 -7.58 -5.47
CA ALA A 122 19.50 -6.13 -5.33
C ALA A 122 18.50 -5.68 -4.24
N PHE A 123 17.39 -6.39 -4.07
CA PHE A 123 16.47 -6.14 -2.95
C PHE A 123 17.15 -6.40 -1.60
N TRP A 124 17.75 -7.58 -1.44
CA TRP A 124 18.41 -7.94 -0.18
C TRP A 124 19.64 -7.08 0.12
N GLN A 125 20.38 -6.67 -0.91
CA GLN A 125 21.49 -5.73 -0.75
C GLN A 125 21.00 -4.43 -0.09
N GLN A 126 19.90 -3.85 -0.57
CA GLN A 126 19.32 -2.63 0.01
C GLN A 126 18.80 -2.86 1.45
N VAL A 127 18.18 -4.01 1.73
CA VAL A 127 17.72 -4.37 3.09
C VAL A 127 18.88 -4.49 4.08
N GLU A 128 20.03 -5.01 3.64
CA GLU A 128 21.19 -5.28 4.49
C GLU A 128 22.09 -4.04 4.66
N GLU A 129 22.15 -3.15 3.67
CA GLU A 129 22.93 -1.92 3.70
C GLU A 129 22.29 -0.81 4.54
N ASP A 130 20.96 -0.84 4.72
CA ASP A 130 20.21 0.11 5.53
C ASP A 130 19.97 -0.43 6.95
N GLU A 131 20.47 0.29 7.95
CA GLU A 131 20.36 -0.12 9.35
C GLU A 131 18.92 -0.25 9.85
N ASP A 132 18.00 0.57 9.32
CA ASP A 132 16.61 0.56 9.75
C ASP A 132 15.89 -0.68 9.20
N PHE A 133 16.16 -1.07 7.95
CA PHE A 133 15.65 -2.32 7.37
C PHE A 133 16.27 -3.56 8.00
N ALA A 134 17.59 -3.55 8.28
CA ALA A 134 18.26 -4.66 8.95
C ALA A 134 17.64 -4.96 10.33
N ARG A 135 17.17 -3.93 11.04
CA ARG A 135 16.47 -4.08 12.34
C ARG A 135 15.08 -4.69 12.22
N GLN A 136 14.44 -4.61 11.05
CA GLN A 136 13.12 -5.19 10.81
C GLN A 136 13.13 -6.72 10.80
N GLY A 137 14.31 -7.35 10.71
CA GLY A 137 14.44 -8.81 10.81
C GLY A 137 13.68 -9.54 9.70
N ALA A 138 13.80 -9.04 8.48
CA ALA A 138 13.30 -9.67 7.27
C ALA A 138 13.91 -11.06 7.07
N LEU A 139 13.13 -11.97 6.49
CA LEU A 139 13.46 -13.38 6.30
C LEU A 139 13.53 -13.71 4.81
N ARG A 140 14.59 -14.43 4.41
CA ARG A 140 14.75 -14.98 3.05
C ARG A 140 13.89 -16.24 2.85
N PRO A 141 13.40 -16.53 1.62
CA PRO A 141 13.48 -15.70 0.42
C PRO A 141 12.40 -14.61 0.37
N ALA A 142 12.60 -13.60 -0.46
CA ALA A 142 11.57 -12.62 -0.78
C ALA A 142 10.69 -13.13 -1.93
N ALA A 143 9.39 -12.83 -1.89
CA ALA A 143 8.46 -13.12 -2.98
C ALA A 143 8.39 -11.94 -3.95
N LYS A 144 8.46 -12.21 -5.26
CA LYS A 144 8.15 -11.21 -6.30
C LYS A 144 6.67 -11.26 -6.66
N LEU A 145 6.00 -10.12 -6.64
CA LEU A 145 4.61 -9.97 -7.08
C LEU A 145 4.42 -8.66 -7.83
N ARG A 146 3.42 -8.62 -8.71
CA ARG A 146 3.02 -7.40 -9.41
C ARG A 146 1.77 -6.83 -8.74
N ALA A 147 1.86 -5.59 -8.26
CA ALA A 147 0.76 -4.91 -7.60
C ALA A 147 0.35 -3.64 -8.35
N PHE A 148 -0.94 -3.33 -8.32
CA PHE A 148 -1.42 -2.00 -8.68
C PHE A 148 -1.22 -1.07 -7.50
N PHE A 149 -0.64 0.10 -7.71
CA PHE A 149 -0.33 1.04 -6.65
C PHE A 149 -1.33 2.20 -6.64
N LEU A 150 -1.84 2.52 -5.46
CA LEU A 150 -2.68 3.68 -5.22
C LEU A 150 -2.20 4.44 -3.99
N THR A 151 -2.37 5.76 -4.04
CA THR A 151 -2.09 6.69 -2.96
C THR A 151 -3.39 7.34 -2.49
N GLU A 152 -3.43 7.89 -1.29
CA GLU A 152 -4.58 8.68 -0.81
C GLU A 152 -4.99 9.82 -1.77
N MET A 153 -4.03 10.38 -2.52
CA MET A 153 -4.27 11.44 -3.48
C MET A 153 -5.09 10.96 -4.70
N ASP A 154 -5.15 9.66 -4.95
CA ASP A 154 -5.90 9.07 -6.06
C ASP A 154 -7.41 8.97 -5.81
N ILE A 155 -7.86 9.06 -4.54
CA ILE A 155 -9.29 9.11 -4.18
C ILE A 155 -9.94 10.36 -4.79
N TRP A 156 -9.27 11.50 -4.69
CA TRP A 156 -9.82 12.79 -5.09
C TRP A 156 -10.04 12.86 -6.60
N ARG A 157 -9.15 12.23 -7.39
CA ARG A 157 -9.30 12.16 -8.85
C ARG A 157 -10.49 11.29 -9.27
N SER A 158 -10.75 10.19 -8.56
CA SER A 158 -11.91 9.33 -8.81
C SER A 158 -13.24 10.04 -8.51
N ARG A 159 -13.36 10.67 -7.33
CA ARG A 159 -14.63 11.29 -6.89
C ARG A 159 -15.00 12.57 -7.64
N TYR A 160 -14.01 13.31 -8.14
CA TYR A 160 -14.23 14.61 -8.79
C TYR A 160 -13.90 14.64 -10.29
N GLY A 161 -13.33 13.56 -10.84
CA GLY A 161 -12.97 13.44 -12.26
C GLY A 161 -14.16 13.45 -13.24
N HIS A 162 -15.40 13.26 -12.75
CA HIS A 162 -16.62 13.43 -13.55
C HIS A 162 -17.21 14.86 -13.54
N ARG A 163 -16.63 15.80 -12.79
CA ARG A 163 -17.06 17.21 -12.76
C ARG A 163 -15.91 18.17 -13.04
N VAL A 164 -15.29 18.04 -14.21
CA VAL A 164 -14.62 19.16 -14.86
C VAL A 164 -15.05 19.21 -16.33
N LYS A 165 -16.31 19.62 -16.55
CA LYS A 165 -16.68 20.33 -17.76
C LYS A 165 -17.05 21.75 -17.35
N ASP A 166 -16.30 22.69 -17.92
CA ASP A 166 -16.65 24.09 -18.14
C ASP A 166 -16.94 24.97 -16.92
N TRP A 167 -15.88 25.59 -16.39
CA TRP A 167 -15.96 26.92 -15.79
C TRP A 167 -14.79 27.80 -16.29
N ARG A 168 -14.79 28.05 -17.61
CA ARG A 168 -14.20 29.26 -18.20
C ARG A 168 -15.05 29.68 -19.41
N SER A 169 -16.03 30.52 -19.13
CA SER A 169 -16.59 31.51 -20.06
C SER A 169 -17.19 32.62 -19.24
#